data_AF-A0A7Y2CB05-F1
#
_entry.id   AF-A0A7Y2CB05-F1
#
_cell.length_a   1.000
_cell.length_b   1.000
_cell.length_c   1.000
_cell.angle_alpha   90.00
_cell.angle_beta   90.00
_cell.angle_gamma   90.00
#
_symmetry.space_group_name_H-M   'P 1'
#
loop_
_entity.id
_entity.type
_entity.pdbx_description
1 polymer ?
#
loop_
_entity_poly.entity_id
_entity_poly.type
_entity_poly.pdbx_seq_one_letter_code
_entity_poly.pdbx_strand_id
1 'polypeptide(L)'
;NPEEVFAAYDGSGTDCMMLQEGIEFEDYFRCYGVGQRDVLVMRYNPGAANSQARYEEVDRSPIPPKMLKRVEKDVLALCRALGYDLNTVEFAVRDGIPYAIDFMNPAPDADYHSVGLDSYKWVVETVGKFLVEKARSTAGVRQFSANGYLEPSEAE
;
A
#
# COMPACT_ATOMS: atom_id res chain seq x y z
N ASN A 1 25.42 5.21 6.99
CA ASN A 1 26.51 5.20 7.99
C ASN A 1 26.55 3.82 8.64
N PRO A 2 27.66 3.05 8.61
CA PRO A 2 27.71 1.71 9.21
C PRO A 2 27.35 1.68 10.69
N GLU A 3 27.74 2.70 11.46
CA GLU A 3 27.47 2.76 12.91
C GLU A 3 25.97 2.84 13.20
N GLU A 4 25.23 3.65 12.45
CA GLU A 4 23.77 3.76 12.58
C GLU A 4 23.05 2.44 12.23
N VAL A 5 23.55 1.72 11.21
CA VAL A 5 22.98 0.41 10.83
C VAL A 5 23.17 -0.61 11.96
N PHE A 6 24.36 -0.69 12.54
CA PHE A 6 24.62 -1.61 13.65
C PHE A 6 23.86 -1.21 14.91
N ALA A 7 23.76 0.08 15.21
CA ALA A 7 22.95 0.56 16.33
C ALA A 7 21.45 0.20 16.16
N ALA A 8 20.90 0.32 14.95
CA ALA A 8 19.53 -0.10 14.65
C ALA A 8 19.34 -1.63 14.74
N TYR A 9 20.32 -2.40 14.23
CA TYR A 9 20.33 -3.85 14.32
C TYR A 9 20.34 -4.33 15.77
N ASP A 10 21.27 -3.82 16.59
CA ASP A 10 21.36 -4.17 18.02
C ASP A 10 20.08 -3.75 18.75
N GLY A 11 19.52 -2.58 18.39
CA GLY A 11 18.26 -2.08 18.94
C GLY A 11 17.03 -2.92 18.60
N SER A 12 17.03 -3.65 17.48
CA SER A 12 15.91 -4.53 17.09
C SER A 12 15.81 -5.82 17.90
N GLY A 13 16.86 -6.23 18.61
CA GLY A 13 16.84 -7.41 19.48
C GLY A 13 16.45 -8.69 18.74
N THR A 14 15.25 -9.21 19.01
CA THR A 14 14.72 -10.44 18.38
C THR A 14 13.75 -10.17 17.24
N ASP A 15 13.49 -8.91 16.92
CA ASP A 15 12.54 -8.53 15.86
C ASP A 15 13.10 -8.92 14.48
N CYS A 16 12.22 -9.42 13.61
CA CYS A 16 12.58 -9.68 12.22
C CYS A 16 12.63 -8.35 11.46
N MET A 17 13.82 -7.94 11.05
CA MET A 17 14.05 -6.68 10.34
C MET A 17 14.40 -6.91 8.87
N MET A 18 14.00 -5.97 8.02
CA MET A 18 14.40 -5.89 6.62
C MET A 18 15.39 -4.74 6.45
N LEU A 19 16.58 -5.04 5.91
CA LEU A 19 17.54 -4.03 5.47
C LEU A 19 17.36 -3.79 3.97
N GLN A 20 17.14 -2.54 3.59
CA GLN A 20 16.96 -2.14 2.20
C GLN A 20 17.82 -0.91 1.86
N GLU A 21 18.05 -0.69 0.57
CA GLU A 21 18.67 0.53 0.08
C GLU A 21 17.78 1.75 0.43
N GLY A 22 18.40 2.81 0.93
CA GLY A 22 17.72 4.11 1.04
C GLY A 22 17.57 4.72 -0.35
N ILE A 23 16.36 4.72 -0.88
CA ILE A 23 16.07 5.32 -2.19
C ILE A 23 15.97 6.84 -2.03
N GLU A 24 16.92 7.57 -2.61
CA GLU A 24 16.77 9.01 -2.87
C GLU A 24 15.71 9.19 -3.98
N PHE A 25 14.65 9.95 -3.72
CA PHE A 25 13.48 9.99 -4.60
C PHE A 25 13.08 11.42 -5.02
N GLU A 26 12.55 11.53 -6.23
CA GLU A 26 11.92 12.75 -6.73
C GLU A 26 10.42 12.84 -6.39
N ASP A 27 9.73 11.70 -6.31
CA ASP A 27 8.32 11.58 -5.98
C ASP A 27 8.14 10.39 -5.04
N TYR A 28 7.14 10.48 -4.16
CA TYR A 28 6.77 9.38 -3.30
C TYR A 28 5.25 9.26 -3.25
N PHE A 29 4.75 8.03 -3.36
CA PHE A 29 3.33 7.73 -3.40
C PHE A 29 2.93 6.77 -2.29
N ARG A 30 1.74 6.96 -1.73
CA ARG A 30 1.01 5.95 -0.96
C ARG A 30 -0.29 5.65 -1.69
N CYS A 31 -0.55 4.38 -1.92
CA CYS A 31 -1.66 3.94 -2.77
C CYS A 31 -2.55 2.97 -2.02
N TYR A 32 -3.87 3.16 -2.07
CA TYR A 32 -4.81 2.11 -1.63
C TYR A 32 -5.05 1.14 -2.78
N GLY A 33 -5.00 -0.16 -2.51
CA GLY A 33 -5.52 -1.20 -3.38
C GLY A 33 -6.74 -1.85 -2.73
N VAL A 34 -7.88 -1.89 -3.43
CA VAL A 34 -9.14 -2.47 -2.95
C VAL A 34 -9.66 -3.51 -3.94
N GLY A 35 -10.03 -4.69 -3.42
CA GLY A 35 -10.60 -5.81 -4.17
C GLY A 35 -9.71 -6.30 -5.31
N GLN A 36 -8.39 -6.07 -5.25
CA GLN A 36 -7.42 -6.41 -6.29
C GLN A 36 -7.75 -5.81 -7.68
N ARG A 37 -8.51 -4.69 -7.71
CA ARG A 37 -8.99 -4.06 -8.95
C ARG A 37 -9.05 -2.53 -8.91
N ASP A 38 -9.38 -1.94 -7.75
CA ASP A 38 -9.55 -0.50 -7.58
C ASP A 38 -8.31 0.07 -6.90
N VAL A 39 -7.77 1.17 -7.41
CA VAL A 39 -6.57 1.83 -6.87
C VAL A 39 -6.82 3.32 -6.69
N LEU A 40 -6.39 3.86 -5.55
CA LEU A 40 -6.24 5.29 -5.33
C LEU A 40 -4.76 5.60 -5.13
N VAL A 41 -4.17 6.40 -6.02
CA VAL A 41 -2.78 6.85 -5.92
C VAL A 41 -2.74 8.25 -5.31
N MET A 42 -1.99 8.41 -4.22
CA MET A 42 -1.82 9.70 -3.54
C MET A 42 -0.32 10.00 -3.46
N ARG A 43 0.07 11.25 -3.72
CA ARG A 43 1.40 11.72 -3.32
C ARG A 43 1.50 11.71 -1.79
N TYR A 44 2.68 11.38 -1.29
CA TYR A 44 2.91 11.17 0.14
C TYR A 44 4.32 11.64 0.51
N ASN A 45 4.46 12.43 1.56
CA ASN A 45 5.74 12.86 2.09
C ASN A 45 6.09 12.04 3.35
N PRO A 46 6.92 10.99 3.24
CA PRO A 46 7.25 10.13 4.38
C PRO A 46 8.08 10.85 5.47
N GLY A 47 8.70 11.99 5.13
CA GLY A 47 9.52 12.79 6.05
C GLY A 47 8.75 13.86 6.83
N ALA A 48 7.44 14.05 6.57
CA ALA A 48 6.68 15.10 7.24
C ALA A 48 6.42 14.80 8.72
N ALA A 49 6.33 15.87 9.53
CA ALA A 49 6.34 15.79 10.99
C ALA A 49 5.12 15.09 11.62
N ASN A 50 3.98 15.08 10.94
CA ASN A 50 2.75 14.43 11.40
C ASN A 50 1.98 13.84 10.21
N SER A 51 1.00 12.98 10.50
CA SER A 51 0.28 12.19 9.49
C SER A 51 -0.47 13.04 8.46
N GLN A 52 -1.09 14.14 8.88
CA GLN A 52 -1.78 15.07 7.99
C GLN A 52 -0.80 15.78 7.04
N ALA A 53 0.32 16.26 7.56
CA ALA A 53 1.35 16.93 6.78
C ALA A 53 1.92 16.03 5.67
N ARG A 54 1.90 14.70 5.84
CA ARG A 54 2.33 13.75 4.79
C ARG A 54 1.52 13.83 3.51
N TYR A 55 0.27 14.33 3.58
CA TYR A 55 -0.61 14.48 2.42
C TYR A 55 -0.76 15.94 1.96
N GLU A 56 -0.36 16.91 2.80
CA GLU A 56 -0.46 18.34 2.49
C GLU A 56 0.85 18.91 1.93
N GLU A 57 2.00 18.46 2.47
CA GLU A 57 3.35 18.88 2.09
C GLU A 57 3.89 18.06 0.91
N VAL A 58 3.12 18.05 -0.17
CA VAL A 58 3.44 17.32 -1.42
C VAL A 58 3.24 18.23 -2.63
N ASP A 59 3.89 17.90 -3.75
CA ASP A 59 3.62 18.57 -5.02
C ASP A 59 2.15 18.37 -5.42
N ARG A 60 1.49 19.45 -5.85
CA ARG A 60 0.08 19.42 -6.30
C ARG A 60 -0.06 19.37 -7.82
N SER A 61 1.06 19.32 -8.54
CA SER A 61 1.07 19.11 -9.98
C SER A 61 0.42 17.76 -10.34
N PRO A 62 -0.29 17.68 -11.48
CA PRO A 62 -0.84 16.42 -11.95
C PRO A 62 0.25 15.37 -12.12
N ILE A 63 0.02 14.16 -11.57
CA ILE A 63 0.91 13.02 -11.78
C ILE A 63 0.97 12.70 -13.28
N PRO A 64 2.16 12.55 -13.88
CA PRO A 64 2.28 12.20 -15.29
C PRO A 64 1.47 10.92 -15.61
N PRO A 65 0.61 10.91 -16.66
CA PRO A 65 -0.30 9.78 -16.92
C PRO A 65 0.39 8.42 -17.07
N LYS A 66 1.63 8.40 -17.58
CA LYS A 66 2.44 7.18 -17.70
C LYS A 66 2.86 6.65 -16.33
N MET A 67 3.23 7.53 -15.39
CA MET A 67 3.60 7.15 -14.03
C MET A 67 2.38 6.66 -13.26
N LEU A 68 1.25 7.39 -13.33
CA LEU A 68 0.00 7.00 -12.68
C LEU A 68 -0.43 5.58 -13.08
N LYS A 69 -0.51 5.31 -14.40
CA LYS A 69 -0.85 3.97 -14.91
C LYS A 69 0.14 2.90 -14.49
N ARG A 70 1.42 3.25 -14.36
CA ARG A 70 2.46 2.30 -13.94
C ARG A 70 2.29 1.92 -12.47
N VAL A 71 2.10 2.91 -11.61
CA VAL A 71 1.86 2.71 -10.17
C VAL A 71 0.58 1.91 -9.95
N GLU A 72 -0.54 2.28 -10.60
CA GLU A 72 -1.80 1.53 -10.51
C GLU A 72 -1.61 0.05 -10.88
N LYS A 73 -0.94 -0.22 -12.01
CA LYS A 73 -0.64 -1.60 -12.44
C LYS A 73 0.17 -2.36 -11.38
N ASP A 74 1.19 -1.72 -10.82
CA ASP A 74 2.12 -2.37 -9.88
C ASP A 74 1.45 -2.61 -8.52
N VAL A 75 0.62 -1.69 -8.01
CA VAL A 75 -0.26 -1.91 -6.84
C VAL A 75 -1.10 -3.17 -7.03
N LEU A 76 -1.80 -3.26 -8.17
CA LEU A 76 -2.67 -4.38 -8.45
C LEU A 76 -1.90 -5.70 -8.62
N ALA A 77 -0.69 -5.65 -9.18
CA ALA A 77 0.17 -6.83 -9.28
C ALA A 77 0.56 -7.33 -7.89
N LEU A 78 0.95 -6.43 -6.98
CA LEU A 78 1.29 -6.77 -5.60
C LEU A 78 0.10 -7.32 -4.83
N CYS A 79 -1.07 -6.65 -4.88
CA CYS A 79 -2.27 -7.13 -4.20
C CYS A 79 -2.69 -8.52 -4.69
N ARG A 80 -2.65 -8.79 -6.01
CA ARG A 80 -2.95 -10.12 -6.55
C ARG A 80 -1.93 -11.19 -6.17
N ALA A 81 -0.64 -10.84 -6.21
CA ALA A 81 0.43 -11.77 -5.88
C ALA A 81 0.42 -12.17 -4.40
N LEU A 82 0.08 -11.23 -3.51
CA LEU A 82 0.06 -11.44 -2.06
C LEU A 82 -1.31 -11.84 -1.50
N GLY A 83 -2.36 -11.80 -2.33
CA GLY A 83 -3.73 -12.15 -1.92
C GLY A 83 -4.42 -11.09 -1.06
N TYR A 84 -4.00 -9.83 -1.15
CA TYR A 84 -4.57 -8.73 -0.38
C TYR A 84 -5.78 -8.10 -1.09
N ASP A 85 -6.95 -8.25 -0.48
CA ASP A 85 -8.18 -7.55 -0.89
C ASP A 85 -8.21 -6.09 -0.44
N LEU A 86 -7.43 -5.73 0.57
CA LEU A 86 -7.18 -4.35 0.99
C LEU A 86 -5.69 -4.25 1.30
N ASN A 87 -5.04 -3.20 0.82
CA ASN A 87 -3.62 -2.93 1.09
C ASN A 87 -3.33 -1.44 0.93
N THR A 88 -2.32 -0.92 1.63
CA THR A 88 -1.57 0.24 1.12
C THR A 88 -0.23 -0.17 0.58
N VAL A 89 0.13 0.43 -0.55
CA VAL A 89 1.42 0.24 -1.20
C VAL A 89 2.10 1.60 -1.38
N GLU A 90 3.33 1.70 -0.95
CA GLU A 90 4.17 2.87 -1.04
C GLU A 90 5.27 2.70 -2.09
N PHE A 91 5.48 3.75 -2.88
CA PHE A 91 6.52 3.79 -3.91
C PHE A 91 7.39 5.04 -3.76
N ALA A 92 8.70 4.84 -3.75
CA ALA A 92 9.69 5.89 -3.97
C ALA A 92 10.08 5.91 -5.45
N VAL A 93 10.01 7.06 -6.11
CA VAL A 93 10.37 7.20 -7.52
C VAL A 93 11.77 7.76 -7.63
N ARG A 94 12.65 7.01 -8.30
CA ARG A 94 14.00 7.46 -8.66
C ARG A 94 14.25 7.26 -10.16
N ASP A 95 14.66 8.33 -10.85
CA ASP A 95 14.91 8.32 -12.29
C ASP A 95 13.71 7.80 -13.12
N GLY A 96 12.49 8.15 -12.68
CA GLY A 96 11.25 7.71 -13.31
C GLY A 96 10.89 6.23 -13.08
N ILE A 97 11.57 5.54 -12.15
CA ILE A 97 11.30 4.16 -11.77
C ILE A 97 10.65 4.14 -10.38
N PRO A 98 9.42 3.61 -10.22
CA PRO A 98 8.80 3.44 -8.92
C PRO A 98 9.32 2.16 -8.22
N TYR A 99 10.04 2.33 -7.12
CA TYR A 99 10.50 1.26 -6.24
C TYR A 99 9.47 1.04 -5.14
N ALA A 100 8.98 -0.19 -4.96
CA ALA A 100 8.07 -0.51 -3.87
C ALA A 100 8.85 -0.52 -2.54
N ILE A 101 8.36 0.22 -1.53
CA ILE A 101 9.04 0.41 -0.24
C ILE A 101 8.29 -0.29 0.88
N ASP A 102 7.00 -0.01 1.02
CA ASP A 102 6.09 -0.70 1.92
C ASP A 102 4.91 -1.21 1.11
N PHE A 103 4.66 -2.51 1.12
CA PHE A 103 3.57 -3.11 0.36
C PHE A 103 2.87 -4.23 1.14
N MET A 104 3.07 -4.25 2.47
CA MET A 104 2.57 -5.30 3.35
C MET A 104 1.70 -4.73 4.46
N ASN A 105 0.86 -3.75 4.14
CA ASN A 105 -0.10 -3.14 5.08
C ASN A 105 -1.56 -3.48 4.71
N PRO A 106 -2.04 -4.70 5.02
CA PRO A 106 -3.36 -5.18 4.60
C PRO A 106 -4.54 -4.62 5.42
N ALA A 107 -4.27 -3.78 6.41
CA ALA A 107 -5.27 -3.13 7.25
C ALA A 107 -4.91 -1.63 7.43
N PRO A 108 -4.89 -0.85 6.34
CA PRO A 108 -4.44 0.52 6.40
C PRO A 108 -5.43 1.41 7.16
N ASP A 109 -4.88 2.38 7.88
CA ASP A 109 -5.68 3.51 8.39
C ASP A 109 -6.16 4.37 7.22
N ALA A 110 -7.33 4.97 7.39
CA ALA A 110 -7.88 5.95 6.44
C ALA A 110 -8.56 7.09 7.20
N ASP A 111 -8.00 7.52 8.33
CA ASP A 111 -8.63 8.57 9.15
C ASP A 111 -8.73 9.89 8.36
N TYR A 112 -9.90 10.52 8.38
CA TYR A 112 -10.18 11.73 7.61
C TYR A 112 -9.30 12.93 8.00
N HIS A 113 -8.80 13.00 9.24
CA HIS A 113 -7.84 14.00 9.68
C HIS A 113 -6.45 13.77 9.11
N SER A 114 -6.13 12.53 8.73
CA SER A 114 -4.85 12.17 8.14
C SER A 114 -4.91 12.29 6.62
N VAL A 115 -5.76 11.50 5.96
CA VAL A 115 -5.71 11.32 4.50
C VAL A 115 -6.53 12.35 3.72
N GLY A 116 -7.23 13.22 4.44
CA GLY A 116 -8.16 14.20 3.88
C GLY A 116 -9.51 13.61 3.50
N LEU A 117 -10.49 14.49 3.33
CA LEU A 117 -11.90 14.10 3.14
C LEU A 117 -12.15 13.32 1.84
N ASP A 118 -11.49 13.69 0.75
CA ASP A 118 -11.73 13.06 -0.56
C ASP A 118 -11.20 11.63 -0.59
N SER A 119 -9.98 11.41 -0.10
CA SER A 119 -9.38 10.08 0.04
C SER A 119 -10.20 9.22 1.00
N TYR A 120 -10.62 9.78 2.15
CA TYR A 120 -11.48 9.08 3.10
C TYR A 120 -12.78 8.60 2.45
N LYS A 121 -13.51 9.50 1.76
CA LYS A 121 -14.75 9.15 1.06
C LYS A 121 -14.53 8.06 0.03
N TRP A 122 -13.48 8.20 -0.79
CA TRP A 122 -13.14 7.21 -1.80
C TRP A 122 -12.89 5.83 -1.17
N VAL A 123 -12.14 5.76 -0.08
CA VAL A 123 -11.84 4.50 0.60
C VAL A 123 -13.12 3.88 1.17
N VAL A 124 -13.92 4.65 1.91
CA VAL A 124 -15.17 4.16 2.51
C VAL A 124 -16.15 3.66 1.46
N GLU A 125 -16.35 4.41 0.38
CA GLU A 125 -17.26 4.03 -0.70
C GLU A 125 -16.77 2.80 -1.46
N THR A 126 -15.49 2.76 -1.81
CA THR A 126 -14.90 1.68 -2.61
C THR A 126 -14.84 0.37 -1.82
N VAL A 127 -14.38 0.43 -0.57
CA VAL A 127 -14.36 -0.73 0.34
C VAL A 127 -15.78 -1.19 0.64
N GLY A 128 -16.71 -0.28 0.93
CA GLY A 128 -18.11 -0.61 1.18
C GLY A 128 -18.75 -1.33 0.00
N LYS A 129 -18.55 -0.83 -1.22
CA LYS A 129 -19.02 -1.48 -2.45
C LYS A 129 -18.41 -2.88 -2.62
N PHE A 130 -17.08 -3.00 -2.45
CA PHE A 130 -16.39 -4.27 -2.55
C PHE A 130 -16.94 -5.30 -1.54
N LEU A 131 -17.15 -4.90 -0.28
CA LEU A 131 -17.68 -5.78 0.77
C LEU A 131 -19.11 -6.24 0.47
N VAL A 132 -19.98 -5.35 -0.03
CA VAL A 132 -21.35 -5.72 -0.42
C VAL A 132 -21.35 -6.72 -1.58
N GLU A 133 -20.50 -6.51 -2.59
CA GLU A 133 -20.33 -7.44 -3.70
C GLU A 133 -19.82 -8.81 -3.23
N LYS A 134 -18.80 -8.80 -2.36
CA LYS A 134 -18.23 -10.03 -1.79
C LYS A 134 -19.26 -10.81 -0.96
N ALA A 135 -20.07 -10.12 -0.14
CA ALA A 135 -21.11 -10.75 0.65
C ALA A 135 -22.26 -11.34 -0.20
N ARG A 136 -22.52 -10.78 -1.38
CA ARG A 136 -23.52 -11.29 -2.34
C ARG A 136 -22.98 -12.38 -3.25
N SER A 137 -21.67 -12.53 -3.35
CA SER A 137 -21.04 -13.58 -4.13
C SER A 137 -21.32 -14.94 -3.50
N THR A 138 -21.93 -15.85 -4.26
CA THR A 138 -22.13 -17.26 -3.88
C THR A 138 -20.95 -18.14 -4.23
N ALA A 139 -19.96 -17.60 -4.96
CA ALA A 139 -18.73 -18.31 -5.23
C ALA A 139 -17.86 -18.29 -3.97
N GLY A 140 -17.66 -19.46 -3.37
CA GLY A 140 -16.52 -19.71 -2.47
C GLY A 140 -15.24 -19.57 -3.28
N VAL A 141 -14.85 -18.33 -3.58
CA VAL A 141 -13.60 -18.05 -4.27
C VAL A 141 -12.50 -18.40 -3.28
N ARG A 142 -11.78 -19.49 -3.56
CA ARG A 142 -10.62 -19.92 -2.76
C ARG A 142 -9.74 -18.71 -2.48
N GLN A 143 -9.72 -18.30 -1.21
CA GLN A 143 -8.83 -17.23 -0.77
C GLN A 143 -7.44 -17.82 -0.52
N PHE A 144 -6.46 -17.22 -1.18
CA PHE A 144 -5.06 -17.49 -0.96
C PHE A 144 -4.55 -16.46 0.04
N SER A 145 -3.90 -16.92 1.10
CA SER A 145 -3.13 -16.08 2.01
C SER A 145 -1.64 -16.35 1.83
N ALA A 146 -0.79 -15.48 2.37
CA ALA A 146 0.65 -15.70 2.45
C ALA A 146 1.03 -17.02 3.17
N ASN A 147 0.10 -17.59 3.96
CA ASN A 147 0.27 -18.84 4.72
C ASN A 147 -0.43 -20.05 4.05
N GLY A 148 -0.96 -19.93 2.83
CA GLY A 148 -1.70 -20.99 2.13
C GLY A 148 -3.20 -20.74 2.04
N TYR A 149 -3.99 -21.80 1.81
CA TYR A 149 -5.45 -21.73 1.70
C TYR A 149 -6.10 -21.37 3.04
N LEU A 150 -6.99 -20.38 3.05
CA LEU A 150 -7.85 -20.12 4.20
C LEU A 150 -8.96 -21.18 4.34
N GLU A 151 -9.32 -21.81 3.23
CA GLU A 151 -10.28 -22.93 3.16
C GLU A 151 -9.62 -24.08 2.37
N PRO A 152 -8.90 -24.99 3.03
CA PRO A 152 -8.54 -26.25 2.38
C PRO A 152 -9.86 -26.93 1.96
N SER A 153 -9.92 -27.48 0.75
CA SER A 153 -11.08 -28.26 0.33
C SER A 153 -11.36 -29.32 1.39
N GLU A 154 -12.64 -29.51 1.73
CA GLU A 154 -13.04 -30.76 2.39
C GLU A 154 -12.40 -31.89 1.59
N ALA A 155 -11.55 -32.66 2.26
CA ALA A 155 -10.82 -33.75 1.63
C ALA A 155 -11.86 -34.73 1.05
N GLU A 156 -11.82 -34.92 -0.27
CA GLU A 156 -12.48 -36.06 -0.94
C GLU A 156 -11.78 -37.37 -0.57
#